data_AF-A0AAN5CZ30-F1
#
_entry.id   AF-A0AAN5CZ30-F1
#
_cell.length_a   1.000
_cell.length_b   1.000
_cell.length_c   1.000
_cell.angle_alpha   90.00
_cell.angle_beta   90.00
_cell.angle_gamma   90.00
#
_symmetry.space_group_name_H-M   'P 1'
#
loop_
_entity.id
_entity.type
_entity.pdbx_description
1 polymer ?
#
loop_
_entity_poly.entity_id
_entity_poly.type
_entity_poly.pdbx_seq_one_letter_code
_entity_poly.pdbx_strand_id
1 'polypeptide(L)'
;MQRAVAAGTKKIAIGAGIAAAAGAGGLVYALEKSVYASDHVVHPYHLPWSHSGKFSSFDIASVRRGYEVYKQVCAACHSMKFIHYRHFVDTIMTEEEAKAEAADATINALGDRGEAIQRPGILTDPLPNPYPNKKAAAAANNGAAPPDLSLMSLARHGGDDYIFALLTGYFDAPAGVKVDEGKAYNPYFPGGVISMPQQLFDEGIEYKDGTPATQSQQAKDVSAFMHWCAEPFHDTRKKWALKIAAFVPFVAVVLIYGKRHIWTFTKSQKFAWKPVKGREPPKQQ
;
A
#
# COMPACT_ATOMS: atom_id res chain seq x y z
N MET A 1 -14.79 -53.47 22.59
CA MET A 1 -14.69 -52.00 22.68
C MET A 1 -13.32 -51.47 23.15
N GLN A 2 -12.31 -52.30 23.48
CA GLN A 2 -11.03 -51.80 24.01
C GLN A 2 -9.94 -51.46 22.95
N ARG A 3 -10.08 -51.87 21.67
CA ARG A 3 -9.05 -51.59 20.63
C ARG A 3 -9.20 -50.23 19.92
N ALA A 4 -10.37 -49.60 19.98
CA ALA A 4 -10.62 -48.31 19.32
C ALA A 4 -10.13 -47.10 20.15
N VAL A 5 -10.06 -47.25 21.48
CA VAL A 5 -9.65 -46.16 22.39
C VAL A 5 -8.12 -45.93 22.37
N ALA A 6 -7.33 -46.99 22.19
CA ALA A 6 -5.87 -46.91 22.17
C ALA A 6 -5.29 -46.27 20.87
N ALA A 7 -6.05 -46.28 19.77
CA ALA A 7 -5.61 -45.70 18.50
C ALA A 7 -5.85 -44.17 18.42
N GLY A 8 -6.83 -43.65 19.16
CA GLY A 8 -7.15 -42.21 19.20
C GLY A 8 -6.16 -41.40 20.04
N THR A 9 -5.69 -41.95 21.16
CA THR A 9 -4.73 -41.30 22.06
C THR A 9 -3.33 -41.17 21.47
N LYS A 10 -2.87 -42.14 20.66
CA LYS A 10 -1.57 -42.04 19.95
C LYS A 10 -1.53 -40.94 18.89
N LYS A 11 -2.64 -40.69 18.18
CA LYS A 11 -2.67 -39.65 17.12
C LYS A 11 -2.74 -38.23 17.67
N ILE A 12 -3.39 -38.04 18.82
CA ILE A 12 -3.44 -36.74 19.51
C ILE A 12 -2.08 -36.41 20.15
N ALA A 13 -1.40 -37.40 20.74
CA ALA A 13 -0.06 -37.20 21.30
C ALA A 13 1.00 -36.85 20.23
N ILE A 14 0.90 -37.44 19.02
CA ILE A 14 1.79 -37.12 17.89
C ILE A 14 1.47 -35.72 17.32
N GLY A 15 0.18 -35.36 17.20
CA GLY A 15 -0.23 -34.03 16.73
C GLY A 15 0.16 -32.89 17.68
N ALA A 16 0.06 -33.11 19.00
CA ALA A 16 0.51 -32.16 20.01
C ALA A 16 2.05 -32.03 20.04
N GLY A 17 2.78 -33.12 19.86
CA GLY A 17 4.25 -33.11 19.77
C GLY A 17 4.76 -32.34 18.55
N ILE A 18 4.08 -32.44 17.40
CA ILE A 18 4.45 -31.70 16.18
C ILE A 18 4.11 -30.21 16.31
N ALA A 19 2.98 -29.84 16.93
CA ALA A 19 2.65 -28.44 17.19
C ALA A 19 3.59 -27.80 18.21
N ALA A 20 4.00 -28.54 19.24
CA ALA A 20 4.98 -28.08 20.22
C ALA A 20 6.40 -27.96 19.62
N ALA A 21 6.81 -28.90 18.76
CA ALA A 21 8.10 -28.83 18.06
C ALA A 21 8.14 -27.71 17.01
N ALA A 22 7.03 -27.46 16.30
CA ALA A 22 6.91 -26.33 15.38
C ALA A 22 6.88 -24.98 16.13
N GLY A 23 6.19 -24.92 17.28
CA GLY A 23 6.16 -23.73 18.14
C GLY A 23 7.52 -23.44 18.78
N ALA A 24 8.20 -24.47 19.31
CA ALA A 24 9.53 -24.34 19.91
C ALA A 24 10.60 -24.05 18.85
N GLY A 25 10.55 -24.71 17.68
CA GLY A 25 11.45 -24.44 16.57
C GLY A 25 11.26 -23.04 15.99
N GLY A 26 10.01 -22.56 15.88
CA GLY A 26 9.71 -21.18 15.49
C GLY A 26 10.18 -20.15 16.51
N LEU A 27 10.04 -20.46 17.81
CA LEU A 27 10.51 -19.60 18.90
C LEU A 27 12.05 -19.56 18.97
N VAL A 28 12.73 -20.70 18.82
CA VAL A 28 14.20 -20.76 18.76
C VAL A 28 14.71 -20.07 17.51
N TYR A 29 14.09 -20.24 16.35
CA TYR A 29 14.41 -19.48 15.13
C TYR A 29 14.20 -17.97 15.31
N ALA A 30 13.16 -17.55 16.02
CA ALA A 30 12.90 -16.16 16.34
C ALA A 30 13.87 -15.59 17.40
N LEU A 31 14.36 -16.41 18.33
CA LEU A 31 15.36 -16.04 19.35
C LEU A 31 16.79 -16.04 18.79
N GLU A 32 17.12 -16.93 17.85
CA GLU A 32 18.42 -16.97 17.16
C GLU A 32 18.54 -15.86 16.10
N LYS A 33 17.42 -15.41 15.52
CA LYS A 33 17.37 -14.14 14.81
C LYS A 33 17.43 -13.00 15.82
N SER A 34 18.65 -12.65 16.20
CA SER A 34 18.95 -11.33 16.74
C SER A 34 18.34 -10.27 15.80
N VAL A 35 17.36 -9.51 16.31
CA VAL A 35 16.90 -8.29 15.64
C VAL A 35 18.03 -7.28 15.80
N TYR A 36 18.91 -7.25 14.82
CA TYR A 36 19.90 -6.20 14.74
C TYR A 36 19.16 -4.90 14.39
N ALA A 37 19.25 -3.90 15.26
CA ALA A 37 19.05 -2.50 14.87
C ALA A 37 20.30 -2.01 14.08
N SER A 38 20.84 -2.84 13.18
CA SER A 38 22.09 -2.57 12.46
C SER A 38 21.95 -1.49 11.41
N ASP A 39 20.73 -1.25 10.94
CA ASP A 39 20.53 -0.42 9.74
C ASP A 39 20.15 1.02 10.08
N HIS A 40 20.30 1.49 11.32
CA HIS A 40 20.02 2.88 11.72
C HIS A 40 18.70 3.46 11.15
N VAL A 41 17.66 2.64 10.99
CA VAL A 41 16.34 3.07 10.48
C VAL A 41 15.29 2.86 11.55
N VAL A 42 14.63 3.93 11.95
CA VAL A 42 13.44 3.86 12.80
C VAL A 42 12.27 3.41 11.93
N HIS A 43 11.57 2.36 12.35
CA HIS A 43 10.35 1.94 11.66
C HIS A 43 9.22 2.95 11.92
N PRO A 44 8.47 3.36 10.87
CA PRO A 44 7.34 4.24 11.05
C PRO A 44 6.24 3.55 11.88
N TYR A 45 5.52 4.34 12.66
CA TYR A 45 4.38 3.86 13.43
C TYR A 45 3.12 3.78 12.55
N HIS A 46 2.22 2.86 12.88
CA HIS A 46 0.98 2.69 12.13
C HIS A 46 -0.02 3.79 12.43
N LEU A 47 -0.29 4.64 11.44
CA LEU A 47 -1.26 5.73 11.54
C LEU A 47 -2.68 5.26 11.17
N PRO A 48 -3.72 5.80 11.82
CA PRO A 48 -5.10 5.45 11.52
C PRO A 48 -5.62 6.21 10.29
N TRP A 49 -5.09 5.88 9.11
CA TRP A 49 -5.51 6.49 7.84
C TRP A 49 -6.99 6.25 7.55
N SER A 50 -7.68 7.24 6.99
CA SER A 50 -9.10 7.13 6.62
C SER A 50 -9.33 5.96 5.65
N HIS A 51 -8.40 5.70 4.73
CA HIS A 51 -8.43 4.61 3.76
C HIS A 51 -7.82 3.28 4.23
N SER A 52 -7.40 3.14 5.50
CA SER A 52 -6.76 1.90 6.00
C SER A 52 -7.73 0.70 6.12
N GLY A 53 -9.00 0.95 6.43
CA GLY A 53 -9.99 -0.10 6.67
C GLY A 53 -10.33 -0.91 5.42
N LYS A 54 -10.77 -2.16 5.58
CA LYS A 54 -11.12 -3.08 4.47
C LYS A 54 -12.19 -2.52 3.51
N PHE A 55 -13.07 -1.67 4.04
CA PHE A 55 -14.18 -1.05 3.31
C PHE A 55 -14.12 0.47 3.31
N SER A 56 -13.01 1.06 3.78
CA SER A 56 -12.84 2.50 3.79
C SER A 56 -12.26 2.99 2.46
N SER A 57 -12.84 4.06 1.92
CA SER A 57 -12.35 4.77 0.72
C SER A 57 -11.33 5.84 1.08
N PHE A 58 -10.73 6.46 0.07
CA PHE A 58 -10.01 7.71 0.27
C PHE A 58 -10.92 8.84 0.76
N ASP A 59 -10.33 9.73 1.57
CA ASP A 59 -10.87 11.06 1.80
C ASP A 59 -10.45 11.96 0.63
N ILE A 60 -11.33 12.11 -0.35
CA ILE A 60 -11.06 12.86 -1.58
C ILE A 60 -10.74 14.33 -1.33
N ALA A 61 -11.27 14.94 -0.26
CA ALA A 61 -10.90 16.29 0.12
C ALA A 61 -9.43 16.35 0.58
N SER A 62 -8.98 15.35 1.34
CA SER A 62 -7.56 15.19 1.70
C SER A 62 -6.67 14.93 0.49
N VAL A 63 -7.13 14.14 -0.49
CA VAL A 63 -6.40 13.93 -1.76
C VAL A 63 -6.28 15.24 -2.55
N ARG A 64 -7.36 16.05 -2.65
CA ARG A 64 -7.32 17.35 -3.33
C ARG A 64 -6.35 18.32 -2.65
N ARG A 65 -6.39 18.42 -1.32
CA ARG A 65 -5.42 19.21 -0.55
C ARG A 65 -3.99 18.68 -0.71
N GLY A 66 -3.82 17.36 -0.80
CA GLY A 66 -2.51 16.75 -1.03
C GLY A 66 -1.92 17.10 -2.40
N TYR A 67 -2.76 17.23 -3.43
CA TYR A 67 -2.34 17.77 -4.71
C TYR A 67 -1.87 19.23 -4.59
N GLU A 68 -2.55 20.06 -3.80
CA GLU A 68 -2.11 21.45 -3.56
C GLU A 68 -0.73 21.51 -2.91
N VAL A 69 -0.46 20.66 -1.90
CA VAL A 69 0.88 20.51 -1.30
C VAL A 69 1.90 20.07 -2.35
N TYR A 70 1.57 19.05 -3.15
CA TYR A 70 2.47 18.57 -4.21
C TYR A 70 2.78 19.69 -5.21
N LYS A 71 1.78 20.42 -5.69
CA LYS A 71 1.94 21.49 -6.69
C LYS A 71 2.81 22.63 -6.15
N GLN A 72 2.58 23.06 -4.92
CA GLN A 72 3.24 24.25 -4.36
C GLN A 72 4.64 23.94 -3.81
N VAL A 73 4.88 22.72 -3.30
CA VAL A 73 6.12 22.36 -2.62
C VAL A 73 6.93 21.33 -3.41
N CYS A 74 6.31 20.19 -3.75
CA CYS A 74 7.06 19.04 -4.25
C CYS A 74 7.39 19.10 -5.75
N ALA A 75 6.51 19.70 -6.55
CA ALA A 75 6.59 19.72 -8.02
C ALA A 75 7.83 20.47 -8.56
N ALA A 76 8.45 21.31 -7.73
CA ALA A 76 9.71 21.99 -8.07
C ALA A 76 10.90 21.04 -8.17
N CYS A 77 10.88 19.89 -7.48
CA CYS A 77 12.00 18.95 -7.42
C CYS A 77 11.62 17.53 -7.85
N HIS A 78 10.39 17.11 -7.59
CA HIS A 78 9.92 15.75 -7.85
C HIS A 78 9.06 15.68 -9.10
N SER A 79 9.30 14.65 -9.91
CA SER A 79 8.37 14.28 -10.98
C SER A 79 7.21 13.44 -10.46
N MET A 80 6.14 13.42 -11.24
CA MET A 80 5.04 12.49 -11.06
C MET A 80 4.55 12.00 -12.44
N LYS A 81 5.43 11.26 -13.11
CA LYS A 81 5.36 10.95 -14.55
C LYS A 81 4.12 10.15 -14.99
N PHE A 82 3.48 9.40 -14.10
CA PHE A 82 2.33 8.57 -14.46
C PHE A 82 0.99 9.29 -14.28
N ILE A 83 0.99 10.47 -13.65
CA ILE A 83 -0.22 11.24 -13.38
C ILE A 83 -0.38 12.31 -14.46
N HIS A 84 -1.60 12.39 -14.99
CA HIS A 84 -2.02 13.32 -16.02
C HIS A 84 -3.21 14.11 -15.48
N TYR A 85 -3.42 15.33 -15.97
CA TYR A 85 -4.52 16.18 -15.49
C TYR A 85 -5.91 15.54 -15.65
N ARG A 86 -6.10 14.71 -16.69
CA ARG A 86 -7.32 13.90 -16.88
C ARG A 86 -7.64 12.95 -15.73
N HIS A 87 -6.65 12.56 -14.92
CA HIS A 87 -6.90 11.71 -13.74
C HIS A 87 -7.60 12.48 -12.61
N PHE A 88 -7.54 13.81 -12.60
CA PHE A 88 -8.17 14.65 -11.58
C PHE A 88 -9.67 14.88 -11.84
N VAL A 89 -10.09 14.72 -13.10
CA VAL A 89 -11.49 14.90 -13.54
C VAL A 89 -12.39 13.91 -12.83
N ASP A 90 -13.49 14.41 -12.26
CA ASP A 90 -14.51 13.66 -11.51
C ASP A 90 -13.95 12.85 -10.32
N THR A 91 -12.72 13.17 -9.90
CA THR A 91 -12.10 12.60 -8.70
C THR A 91 -11.87 13.69 -7.68
N ILE A 92 -10.81 14.48 -7.85
CA ILE A 92 -10.48 15.60 -6.97
C ILE A 92 -10.91 16.95 -7.54
N MET A 93 -11.21 17.04 -8.83
CA MET A 93 -11.58 18.28 -9.53
C MET A 93 -12.71 18.05 -10.53
N THR A 94 -13.48 19.09 -10.82
CA THR A 94 -14.37 19.10 -11.98
C THR A 94 -13.54 19.16 -13.27
N GLU A 95 -14.15 18.83 -14.42
CA GLU A 95 -13.46 18.90 -15.71
C GLU A 95 -12.94 20.31 -16.02
N GLU A 96 -13.74 21.35 -15.73
CA GLU A 96 -13.37 22.75 -15.98
C GLU A 96 -12.25 23.22 -15.04
N GLU A 97 -12.27 22.81 -13.77
CA GLU A 97 -11.17 23.06 -12.84
C GLU A 97 -9.88 22.37 -13.32
N ALA A 98 -9.96 21.12 -13.75
CA ALA A 98 -8.79 20.37 -14.23
C ALA A 98 -8.23 20.94 -15.54
N LYS A 99 -9.08 21.48 -16.43
CA LYS A 99 -8.65 22.20 -17.64
C LYS A 99 -7.93 23.50 -17.29
N ALA A 100 -8.50 24.29 -16.38
CA ALA A 100 -7.87 25.52 -15.92
C ALA A 100 -6.52 25.23 -15.25
N GLU A 101 -6.48 24.21 -14.39
CA GLU A 101 -5.27 23.74 -13.71
C GLU A 101 -4.20 23.26 -14.70
N ALA A 102 -4.59 22.55 -15.77
CA ALA A 102 -3.65 22.15 -16.83
C ALA A 102 -3.13 23.37 -17.62
N ALA A 103 -3.99 24.35 -17.89
CA ALA A 103 -3.64 25.54 -18.68
C ALA A 103 -2.62 26.44 -17.97
N ASP A 104 -2.59 26.44 -16.63
CA ASP A 104 -1.57 27.15 -15.84
C ASP A 104 -0.15 26.62 -16.09
N ALA A 105 -0.02 25.34 -16.48
CA ALA A 105 1.27 24.73 -16.76
C ALA A 105 1.75 25.06 -18.18
N THR A 106 3.02 25.46 -18.29
CA THR A 106 3.69 25.60 -19.60
C THR A 106 4.30 24.26 -20.01
N ILE A 107 3.81 23.68 -21.11
CA ILE A 107 4.26 22.38 -21.62
C ILE A 107 5.13 22.57 -22.87
N ASN A 108 6.32 22.00 -22.84
CA ASN A 108 7.17 21.86 -24.03
C ASN A 108 6.60 20.75 -24.92
N ALA A 109 6.19 21.10 -26.14
CA ALA A 109 5.61 20.19 -27.13
C ALA A 109 6.29 20.36 -28.49
N LEU A 110 5.95 19.50 -29.44
CA LEU A 110 6.35 19.65 -30.83
C LEU A 110 5.17 20.21 -31.63
N GLY A 111 5.41 21.23 -32.43
CA GLY A 111 4.44 21.77 -33.39
C GLY A 111 4.26 20.85 -34.59
N ASP A 112 3.33 21.20 -35.47
CA ASP A 112 2.95 20.37 -36.63
C ASP A 112 4.11 20.13 -37.61
N ARG A 113 5.17 20.96 -37.58
CA ARG A 113 6.37 20.80 -38.42
C ARG A 113 7.57 20.25 -37.64
N GLY A 114 7.35 19.79 -36.41
CA GLY A 114 8.38 19.21 -35.54
C GLY A 114 9.25 20.23 -34.81
N GLU A 115 8.91 21.52 -34.86
CA GLU A 115 9.57 22.56 -34.10
C GLU A 115 9.21 22.50 -32.61
N ALA A 116 10.16 22.81 -31.72
CA ALA A 116 9.89 22.89 -30.29
C ALA A 116 9.05 24.13 -29.98
N ILE A 117 7.85 23.91 -29.44
CA ILE A 117 6.91 24.96 -29.02
C ILE A 117 6.64 24.86 -27.52
N GLN A 118 6.22 25.97 -26.92
CA GLN A 118 5.61 25.99 -25.60
C GLN A 118 4.13 26.31 -25.76
N ARG A 119 3.29 25.54 -25.09
CA ARG A 119 1.84 25.76 -25.06
C ARG A 119 1.28 25.60 -23.66
N PRO A 120 0.13 26.20 -23.35
CA PRO A 120 -0.65 25.83 -22.18
C PRO A 120 -0.93 24.32 -22.17
N GLY A 121 -0.93 23.73 -20.98
CA GLY A 121 -1.23 22.32 -20.80
C GLY A 121 -2.70 21.99 -21.12
N ILE A 122 -2.93 20.74 -21.48
CA ILE A 122 -4.27 20.16 -21.71
C ILE A 122 -4.45 18.93 -20.81
N LEU A 123 -5.70 18.45 -20.68
CA LEU A 123 -6.02 17.33 -19.79
C LEU A 123 -5.20 16.06 -20.05
N THR A 124 -4.80 15.81 -21.29
CA THR A 124 -4.03 14.63 -21.67
C THR A 124 -2.55 14.75 -21.40
N ASP A 125 -2.05 15.93 -20.99
CA ASP A 125 -0.64 16.11 -20.63
C ASP A 125 -0.34 15.49 -19.26
N PRO A 126 0.86 14.93 -19.08
CA PRO A 126 1.36 14.55 -17.76
C PRO A 126 1.65 15.80 -16.92
N LEU A 127 1.78 15.61 -15.61
CA LEU A 127 2.30 16.67 -14.75
C LEU A 127 3.71 17.07 -15.21
N PRO A 128 4.05 18.39 -15.24
CA PRO A 128 5.35 18.86 -15.71
C PRO A 128 6.50 18.22 -14.93
N ASN A 129 7.54 17.80 -15.66
CA ASN A 129 8.76 17.32 -15.02
C ASN A 129 9.66 18.53 -14.69
N PRO A 130 10.16 18.65 -13.44
CA PRO A 130 11.01 19.79 -13.05
C PRO A 130 12.38 19.76 -13.74
N TYR A 131 12.84 18.58 -14.16
CA TYR A 131 14.13 18.39 -14.80
C TYR A 131 13.99 17.60 -16.09
N PRO A 132 14.78 17.92 -17.13
CA PRO A 132 14.74 17.21 -18.41
C PRO A 132 15.31 15.79 -18.31
N ASN A 133 16.20 15.53 -17.36
CA ASN A 133 16.82 14.22 -17.15
C ASN A 133 17.40 14.09 -15.73
N LYS A 134 17.75 12.85 -15.35
CA LYS A 134 18.30 12.53 -14.02
C LYS A 134 19.63 13.23 -13.71
N LYS A 135 20.48 13.51 -14.71
CA LYS A 135 21.76 14.19 -14.49
C LYS A 135 21.53 15.66 -14.13
N ALA A 136 20.62 16.33 -14.83
CA ALA A 136 20.19 17.68 -14.50
C ALA A 136 19.56 17.74 -13.09
N ALA A 137 18.72 16.76 -12.76
CA ALA A 137 18.12 16.65 -11.43
C ALA A 137 19.18 16.49 -10.33
N ALA A 138 20.15 15.60 -10.52
CA ALA A 138 21.26 15.40 -9.57
C ALA A 138 22.14 16.65 -9.45
N ALA A 139 22.46 17.32 -10.55
CA ALA A 139 23.26 18.53 -10.55
C ALA A 139 22.60 19.67 -9.76
N ALA A 140 21.28 19.79 -9.85
CA ALA A 140 20.51 20.80 -9.11
C ALA A 140 20.32 20.47 -7.62
N ASN A 141 20.57 19.24 -7.19
CA ASN A 141 20.24 18.74 -5.84
C ASN A 141 21.44 18.02 -5.20
N ASN A 142 22.61 18.67 -5.18
CA ASN A 142 23.82 18.20 -4.48
C ASN A 142 24.23 16.74 -4.84
N GLY A 143 24.08 16.36 -6.10
CA GLY A 143 24.42 15.03 -6.62
C GLY A 143 23.34 13.95 -6.44
N ALA A 144 22.23 14.24 -5.75
CA ALA A 144 21.14 13.31 -5.55
C ALA A 144 19.96 13.64 -6.48
N ALA A 145 19.55 12.71 -7.34
CA ALA A 145 18.35 12.91 -8.15
C ALA A 145 17.09 12.61 -7.33
N PRO A 146 16.15 13.57 -7.17
CA PRO A 146 14.88 13.31 -6.50
C PRO A 146 14.12 12.17 -7.20
N PRO A 147 13.58 11.20 -6.44
CA PRO A 147 12.80 10.10 -7.02
C PRO A 147 11.45 10.61 -7.55
N ASP A 148 10.94 9.91 -8.56
CA ASP A 148 9.56 10.08 -9.04
C ASP A 148 8.56 9.65 -7.95
N LEU A 149 7.53 10.47 -7.72
CA LEU A 149 6.56 10.26 -6.64
C LEU A 149 5.32 9.46 -7.04
N SER A 150 5.14 9.12 -8.33
CA SER A 150 3.91 8.47 -8.80
C SER A 150 3.58 7.17 -8.08
N LEU A 151 4.58 6.41 -7.65
CA LEU A 151 4.40 5.12 -6.96
C LEU A 151 4.99 5.11 -5.55
N MET A 152 5.30 6.27 -4.96
CA MET A 152 6.13 6.34 -3.75
C MET A 152 5.54 5.56 -2.56
N SER A 153 4.22 5.65 -2.37
CA SER A 153 3.51 4.93 -1.29
C SER A 153 3.62 3.40 -1.45
N LEU A 154 3.68 2.87 -2.67
CA LEU A 154 3.84 1.41 -2.88
C LEU A 154 5.32 0.98 -3.04
N ALA A 155 6.20 1.92 -3.34
CA ALA A 155 7.63 1.66 -3.60
C ALA A 155 8.50 1.66 -2.33
N ARG A 156 7.92 1.93 -1.16
CA ARG A 156 8.62 1.94 0.13
C ARG A 156 7.87 1.11 1.16
N HIS A 157 8.64 0.37 1.97
CA HIS A 157 8.08 -0.34 3.12
C HIS A 157 7.47 0.67 4.10
N GLY A 158 6.30 0.36 4.64
CA GLY A 158 5.51 1.27 5.49
C GLY A 158 4.58 2.20 4.70
N GLY A 159 4.80 2.38 3.40
CA GLY A 159 3.94 3.19 2.53
C GLY A 159 3.64 4.59 3.08
N ASP A 160 2.36 4.90 3.29
CA ASP A 160 1.94 6.21 3.79
C ASP A 160 2.52 6.53 5.17
N ASP A 161 2.62 5.53 6.05
CA ASP A 161 3.21 5.69 7.38
C ASP A 161 4.67 6.16 7.26
N TYR A 162 5.41 5.57 6.31
CA TYR A 162 6.79 5.95 6.03
C TYR A 162 6.88 7.36 5.47
N ILE A 163 6.03 7.72 4.51
CA ILE A 163 6.03 9.05 3.89
C ILE A 163 5.72 10.12 4.95
N PHE A 164 4.68 9.91 5.75
CA PHE A 164 4.30 10.83 6.81
C PHE A 164 5.42 11.00 7.83
N ALA A 165 5.98 9.90 8.32
CA ALA A 165 7.06 9.92 9.30
C ALA A 165 8.34 10.58 8.74
N LEU A 166 8.65 10.35 7.45
CA LEU A 166 9.78 11.00 6.79
C LEU A 166 9.58 12.52 6.72
N LEU A 167 8.39 12.98 6.30
CA LEU A 167 8.13 14.41 6.11
C LEU A 167 8.03 15.20 7.43
N THR A 168 7.62 14.55 8.51
CA THR A 168 7.48 15.17 9.85
C THR A 168 8.66 14.88 10.77
N GLY A 169 9.54 13.94 10.42
CA GLY A 169 10.61 13.43 11.27
C GLY A 169 11.98 14.05 11.02
N TYR A 170 12.06 15.33 10.68
CA TYR A 170 13.34 16.04 10.59
C TYR A 170 13.79 16.51 11.97
N PHE A 171 15.01 16.14 12.37
CA PHE A 171 15.58 16.46 13.69
C PHE A 171 17.05 16.85 13.57
N ASP A 172 17.58 17.49 14.61
CA ASP A 172 19.02 17.66 14.75
C ASP A 172 19.71 16.30 14.90
N ALA A 173 20.88 16.18 14.29
CA ALA A 173 21.65 14.94 14.34
C ALA A 173 22.10 14.63 15.77
N PRO A 174 21.89 13.40 16.28
CA PRO A 174 22.37 13.01 17.59
C PRO A 174 23.91 13.01 17.62
N ALA A 175 24.47 13.16 18.82
CA ALA A 175 25.91 13.17 19.01
C ALA A 175 26.58 11.94 18.37
N GLY A 176 27.60 12.18 17.54
CA GLY A 176 28.34 11.13 16.84
C GLY A 176 27.90 10.87 15.39
N VAL A 177 26.74 11.38 14.96
CA VAL A 177 26.32 11.32 13.55
C VAL A 177 26.90 12.51 12.79
N LYS A 178 27.68 12.23 11.74
CA LYS A 178 28.19 13.26 10.83
C LYS A 178 27.20 13.45 9.69
N VAL A 179 26.69 14.67 9.53
CA VAL A 179 25.85 15.08 8.41
C VAL A 179 26.73 15.89 7.47
N ASP A 180 26.85 15.45 6.21
CA ASP A 180 27.60 16.19 5.19
C ASP A 180 26.92 17.54 4.89
N GLU A 181 27.71 18.51 4.44
CA GLU A 181 27.19 19.82 4.04
C GLU A 181 26.09 19.69 2.96
N GLY A 182 24.97 20.38 3.16
CA GLY A 182 23.82 20.32 2.26
C GLY A 182 22.91 19.08 2.42
N LYS A 183 23.14 18.23 3.43
CA LYS A 183 22.25 17.12 3.81
C LYS A 183 21.57 17.41 5.16
N ALA A 184 20.54 16.63 5.46
CA ALA A 184 19.78 16.72 6.70
C ALA A 184 19.72 15.36 7.40
N TYR A 185 19.53 15.36 8.73
CA TYR A 185 19.31 14.15 9.49
C TYR A 185 17.81 13.82 9.55
N ASN A 186 17.49 12.56 9.30
CA ASN A 186 16.15 12.01 9.44
C ASN A 186 16.24 10.53 9.84
N PRO A 187 15.79 10.14 11.05
CA PRO A 187 15.92 8.78 11.57
C PRO A 187 15.08 7.74 10.82
N TYR A 188 14.06 8.16 10.06
CA TYR A 188 13.24 7.26 9.23
C TYR A 188 13.90 6.99 7.87
N PHE A 189 14.85 7.81 7.44
CA PHE A 189 15.58 7.58 6.19
C PHE A 189 16.68 6.52 6.40
N PRO A 190 16.83 5.55 5.47
CA PRO A 190 17.92 4.57 5.55
C PRO A 190 19.30 5.23 5.64
N GLY A 191 20.03 4.94 6.72
CA GLY A 191 21.33 5.55 7.00
C GLY A 191 21.28 6.92 7.70
N GLY A 192 20.09 7.41 8.06
CA GLY A 192 19.88 8.60 8.88
C GLY A 192 20.16 9.94 8.20
N VAL A 193 20.89 9.98 7.08
CA VAL A 193 21.29 11.21 6.38
C VAL A 193 20.64 11.26 5.00
N ILE A 194 19.82 12.27 4.76
CA ILE A 194 19.05 12.47 3.52
C ILE A 194 19.49 13.76 2.81
N SER A 195 19.50 13.76 1.47
CA SER A 195 19.82 14.95 0.66
C SER A 195 18.66 15.93 0.49
N MET A 196 17.48 15.60 1.00
CA MET A 196 16.29 16.45 0.97
C MET A 196 16.20 17.19 2.29
N PRO A 197 16.26 18.54 2.31
CA PRO A 197 16.01 19.31 3.53
C PRO A 197 14.52 19.25 3.88
N GLN A 198 14.17 19.66 5.10
CA GLN A 198 12.77 19.76 5.52
C GLN A 198 12.02 20.70 4.56
N GLN A 199 10.96 20.19 3.93
CA GLN A 199 10.15 20.93 2.96
C GLN A 199 8.82 21.44 3.55
N LEU A 200 8.32 20.77 4.59
CA LEU A 200 7.05 21.11 5.21
C LEU A 200 7.29 21.86 6.52
N PHE A 201 6.68 23.03 6.61
CA PHE A 201 6.66 23.91 7.77
C PHE A 201 5.22 24.32 8.04
N ASP A 202 4.91 24.70 9.28
CA ASP A 202 3.60 25.27 9.62
C ASP A 202 3.34 26.52 8.77
N GLU A 203 2.14 26.60 8.21
CA GLU A 203 1.69 27.70 7.34
C GLU A 203 2.54 27.86 6.06
N GLY A 204 3.23 26.80 5.62
CA GLY A 204 4.04 26.80 4.39
C GLY A 204 3.24 26.93 3.09
N ILE A 205 1.94 26.67 3.11
CA ILE A 205 1.00 26.88 2.01
C ILE A 205 -0.35 27.37 2.54
N GLU A 206 -1.18 27.92 1.67
CA GLU A 206 -2.58 28.23 1.98
C GLU A 206 -3.50 27.25 1.23
N TYR A 207 -4.32 26.52 1.96
CA TYR A 207 -5.33 25.62 1.36
C TYR A 207 -6.52 26.42 0.85
N LYS A 208 -7.04 26.03 -0.32
CA LYS A 208 -8.21 26.69 -0.93
C LYS A 208 -9.48 26.57 -0.09
N ASP A 209 -9.59 25.54 0.75
CA ASP A 209 -10.75 25.28 1.61
C ASP A 209 -10.63 25.90 3.01
N GLY A 210 -9.54 26.63 3.29
CA GLY A 210 -9.29 27.28 4.59
C GLY A 210 -8.86 26.34 5.70
N THR A 211 -8.53 25.08 5.40
CA THR A 211 -7.95 24.18 6.42
C THR A 211 -6.63 24.76 6.95
N PRO A 212 -6.35 24.71 8.27
CA PRO A 212 -5.05 25.13 8.80
C PRO A 212 -3.91 24.28 8.26
N ALA A 213 -2.97 24.91 7.56
CA ALA A 213 -1.83 24.24 6.92
C ALA A 213 -0.69 23.96 7.91
N THR A 214 -0.95 23.20 8.96
CA THR A 214 0.12 22.70 9.84
C THR A 214 1.00 21.68 9.10
N GLN A 215 2.25 21.50 9.53
CA GLN A 215 3.19 20.54 8.96
C GLN A 215 2.57 19.13 8.91
N SER A 216 1.98 18.69 10.01
CA SER A 216 1.33 17.37 10.09
C SER A 216 0.13 17.25 9.15
N GLN A 217 -0.64 18.34 8.97
CA GLN A 217 -1.79 18.33 8.08
C GLN A 217 -1.34 18.20 6.62
N GLN A 218 -0.33 18.98 6.22
CA GLN A 218 0.29 18.90 4.91
C GLN A 218 0.87 17.51 4.63
N ALA A 219 1.60 16.93 5.60
CA ALA A 219 2.16 15.60 5.49
C ALA A 219 1.08 14.51 5.34
N LYS A 220 -0.03 14.62 6.09
CA LYS A 220 -1.19 13.71 5.95
C LYS A 220 -1.77 13.78 4.54
N ASP A 221 -2.05 14.99 4.06
CA ASP A 221 -2.75 15.18 2.79
C ASP A 221 -1.88 14.76 1.60
N VAL A 222 -0.60 15.15 1.58
CA VAL A 222 0.31 14.75 0.49
C VAL A 222 0.58 13.24 0.49
N SER A 223 0.61 12.60 1.67
CA SER A 223 0.72 11.13 1.77
C SER A 223 -0.51 10.43 1.19
N ALA A 224 -1.72 10.91 1.53
CA ALA A 224 -2.96 10.40 0.96
C ALA A 224 -3.02 10.60 -0.58
N PHE A 225 -2.58 11.76 -1.06
CA PHE A 225 -2.47 12.02 -2.50
C PHE A 225 -1.48 11.08 -3.19
N MET A 226 -0.29 10.85 -2.62
CA MET A 226 0.69 9.91 -3.17
C MET A 226 0.20 8.46 -3.18
N HIS A 227 -0.58 8.03 -2.16
CA HIS A 227 -1.22 6.72 -2.20
C HIS A 227 -2.26 6.66 -3.33
N TRP A 228 -3.13 7.66 -3.43
CA TRP A 228 -4.12 7.73 -4.50
C TRP A 228 -3.47 7.69 -5.89
N CYS A 229 -2.34 8.37 -6.08
CA CYS A 229 -1.55 8.30 -7.32
C CYS A 229 -0.98 6.90 -7.58
N ALA A 230 -0.51 6.23 -6.53
CA ALA A 230 0.09 4.91 -6.64
C ALA A 230 -0.96 3.81 -6.87
N GLU A 231 -2.17 3.97 -6.31
CA GLU A 231 -3.28 3.03 -6.42
C GLU A 231 -4.61 3.72 -6.79
N PRO A 232 -4.77 4.22 -8.02
CA PRO A 232 -5.98 4.96 -8.43
C PRO A 232 -7.25 4.11 -8.42
N PHE A 233 -7.11 2.77 -8.43
CA PHE A 233 -8.22 1.83 -8.39
C PHE A 233 -8.57 1.34 -6.97
N HIS A 234 -7.96 1.90 -5.91
CA HIS A 234 -8.18 1.49 -4.52
C HIS A 234 -9.67 1.38 -4.13
N ASP A 235 -10.44 2.44 -4.38
CA ASP A 235 -11.85 2.50 -3.99
C ASP A 235 -12.71 1.54 -4.82
N THR A 236 -12.44 1.47 -6.13
CA THR A 236 -13.10 0.53 -7.04
C THR A 236 -12.80 -0.92 -6.66
N ARG A 237 -11.53 -1.23 -6.32
CA ARG A 237 -11.10 -2.56 -5.86
C ARG A 237 -11.83 -2.96 -4.59
N LYS A 238 -11.92 -2.08 -3.59
CA LYS A 238 -12.64 -2.36 -2.33
C LYS A 238 -14.15 -2.50 -2.55
N LYS A 239 -14.74 -1.68 -3.41
CA LYS A 239 -16.15 -1.80 -3.81
C LYS A 239 -16.44 -3.15 -4.48
N TRP A 240 -15.59 -3.60 -5.40
CA TRP A 240 -15.71 -4.92 -6.01
C TRP A 240 -15.46 -6.06 -5.03
N ALA A 241 -14.48 -5.91 -4.13
CA ALA A 241 -14.25 -6.88 -3.07
C ALA A 241 -15.49 -7.06 -2.18
N LEU A 242 -16.18 -5.98 -1.83
CA LEU A 242 -17.44 -6.04 -1.08
C LEU A 242 -18.55 -6.77 -1.88
N LYS A 243 -18.71 -6.46 -3.17
CA LYS A 243 -19.67 -7.14 -4.05
C LYS A 243 -19.40 -8.65 -4.13
N ILE A 244 -18.13 -9.03 -4.34
CA ILE A 244 -17.71 -10.42 -4.43
C ILE A 244 -17.89 -11.11 -3.07
N ALA A 245 -17.52 -10.46 -1.97
CA ALA A 245 -17.67 -11.00 -0.62
C ALA A 245 -19.14 -11.24 -0.25
N ALA A 246 -20.09 -10.46 -0.79
CA ALA A 246 -21.51 -10.72 -0.63
C ALA A 246 -22.02 -11.87 -1.53
N PHE A 247 -21.50 -11.99 -2.75
CA PHE A 247 -21.95 -12.99 -3.72
C PHE A 247 -21.40 -14.40 -3.48
N VAL A 248 -20.14 -14.53 -3.06
CA VAL A 248 -19.47 -15.83 -2.87
C VAL A 248 -20.17 -16.70 -1.81
N PRO A 249 -20.57 -16.20 -0.62
CA PRO A 249 -21.32 -16.99 0.35
C PRO A 249 -22.66 -17.47 -0.18
N PHE A 250 -23.37 -16.65 -0.96
CA PHE A 250 -24.64 -17.03 -1.57
C PHE A 250 -24.45 -18.23 -2.53
N VAL A 251 -23.48 -18.14 -3.44
CA VAL A 251 -23.15 -19.25 -4.36
C VAL A 251 -22.69 -20.48 -3.57
N ALA A 252 -21.87 -20.30 -2.54
CA ALA A 252 -21.40 -21.40 -1.70
C ALA A 252 -22.57 -22.13 -1.02
N VAL A 253 -23.58 -21.41 -0.50
CA VAL A 253 -24.77 -22.03 0.09
C VAL A 253 -25.55 -22.85 -0.94
N VAL A 254 -25.79 -22.30 -2.14
CA VAL A 254 -26.49 -23.02 -3.22
C VAL A 254 -25.72 -24.28 -3.64
N LEU A 255 -24.40 -24.19 -3.81
CA LEU A 255 -23.56 -25.32 -4.19
C LEU A 255 -23.49 -26.37 -3.08
N ILE A 256 -23.35 -25.96 -1.83
CA ILE A 256 -23.34 -26.88 -0.68
C ILE A 256 -24.71 -27.57 -0.56
N TYR A 257 -25.81 -26.84 -0.74
CA TYR A 257 -27.15 -27.42 -0.76
C TYR A 257 -27.31 -28.42 -1.90
N GLY A 258 -26.97 -28.04 -3.14
CA GLY A 258 -27.04 -28.93 -4.30
C GLY A 258 -26.19 -30.18 -4.12
N LYS A 259 -24.97 -30.03 -3.59
CA LYS A 259 -24.10 -31.16 -3.24
C LYS A 259 -24.76 -32.05 -2.19
N ARG A 260 -25.33 -31.50 -1.11
CA ARG A 260 -26.01 -32.31 -0.08
C ARG A 260 -27.22 -33.03 -0.65
N HIS A 261 -28.01 -32.35 -1.49
CA HIS A 261 -29.19 -32.90 -2.14
C HIS A 261 -28.83 -34.12 -3.01
N ILE A 262 -27.89 -33.98 -3.95
CA ILE A 262 -27.43 -35.07 -4.83
C ILE A 262 -26.87 -36.24 -4.02
N TRP A 263 -26.08 -35.95 -2.98
CA TRP A 263 -25.47 -36.98 -2.15
C TRP A 263 -26.44 -37.62 -1.14
N THR A 264 -27.69 -37.18 -1.06
CA THR A 264 -28.67 -37.73 -0.11
C THR A 264 -28.84 -39.22 -0.34
N PHE A 265 -28.99 -39.68 -1.58
CA PHE A 265 -29.17 -41.09 -1.92
C PHE A 265 -28.03 -41.96 -1.39
N THR A 266 -26.78 -41.64 -1.75
CA THR A 266 -25.60 -42.41 -1.31
C THR A 266 -25.40 -42.33 0.20
N LYS A 267 -25.66 -41.17 0.82
CA LYS A 267 -25.46 -40.98 2.26
C LYS A 267 -26.57 -41.61 3.11
N SER A 268 -27.77 -41.80 2.56
CA SER A 268 -28.90 -42.45 3.24
C SER A 268 -29.02 -43.95 2.97
N GLN A 269 -28.17 -44.50 2.10
CA GLN A 269 -28.16 -45.94 1.80
C GLN A 269 -27.92 -46.77 3.06
N LYS A 270 -28.80 -47.75 3.30
CA LYS A 270 -28.64 -48.77 4.34
C LYS A 270 -28.20 -50.07 3.66
N PHE A 271 -27.08 -50.63 4.10
CA PHE A 271 -26.56 -51.88 3.58
C PHE A 271 -26.92 -53.01 4.54
N ALA A 272 -27.51 -54.08 4.01
CA ALA A 272 -27.72 -55.33 4.71
C ALA A 272 -26.80 -56.39 4.10
N TRP A 273 -25.77 -56.80 4.84
CA TRP A 273 -24.90 -57.89 4.43
C TRP A 273 -25.62 -59.22 4.63
N LYS A 274 -26.03 -59.87 3.55
CA LYS A 274 -26.61 -61.22 3.57
C LYS A 274 -25.56 -62.22 3.09
N PRO A 275 -24.94 -63.01 3.98
CA PRO A 275 -23.96 -64.00 3.57
C PRO A 275 -24.65 -65.09 2.74
N VAL A 276 -24.03 -65.46 1.63
CA VAL A 276 -24.41 -66.63 0.83
C VAL A 276 -23.69 -67.85 1.40
N LYS A 277 -24.42 -68.95 1.59
CA LYS A 277 -23.88 -70.21 2.13
C LYS A 277 -22.62 -70.61 1.34
N GLY A 278 -21.49 -70.76 2.05
CA GLY A 278 -20.18 -71.09 1.47
C GLY A 278 -19.20 -69.90 1.27
N ARG A 279 -19.60 -68.66 1.57
CA ARG A 279 -18.70 -67.48 1.62
C ARG A 279 -18.83 -66.72 2.94
N GLU A 280 -18.88 -67.47 4.04
CA GLU A 280 -18.91 -66.88 5.38
C GLU A 280 -17.53 -66.31 5.73
N PRO A 281 -17.46 -65.16 6.43
CA PRO A 281 -16.18 -64.64 6.90
C PRO A 281 -15.51 -65.70 7.78
N PRO A 282 -14.17 -65.87 7.71
CA PRO A 282 -13.47 -66.86 8.52
C PRO A 282 -13.82 -66.62 9.98
N LYS A 283 -14.30 -67.67 10.67
CA LYS A 283 -14.57 -67.58 12.10
C LYS A 283 -13.27 -67.17 12.79
N GLN A 284 -13.28 -66.05 13.52
CA GLN A 284 -12.17 -65.70 14.39
C GLN A 284 -12.02 -66.84 15.40
N GLN A 285 -10.86 -67.51 15.35
CA GLN A 285 -10.42 -68.43 16.40
C GLN A 285 -10.13 -67.65 17.69
#